data_AF-A0A536IF23-F1
#
_entry.id   AF-A0A536IF23-F1
#
_cell.length_a   1.000
_cell.length_b   1.000
_cell.length_c   1.000
_cell.angle_alpha   90.00
_cell.angle_beta   90.00
_cell.angle_gamma   90.00
#
_symmetry.space_group_name_H-M   'P 1'
#
loop_
_entity.id
_entity.type
_entity.pdbx_description
1 polymer ?
#
loop_
_entity_poly.entity_id
_entity_poly.type
_entity_poly.pdbx_seq_one_letter_code
_entity_poly.pdbx_strand_id
1 'polypeptide(L)'
;MGGRALELAFLGGATTVTGSQFLLTTDRARVLVDCGMFQGSPNEVTRNRLPFAFAPREVDALLLTHAHLDHCGLIPALVADGFAGPIYATAGTVELAGLVLLDAAKLEFAKRSERRARRQHPPTSDPEAELRAQGPWVETAHEEPLYTEADVMSALARFRGEREARRRRGLPAHGLHHARRPARRDRARAEGPRARIRDERRAMARDGDAGLGDRALRERGGEEHLV
;
A
#
# COMPACT_ATOMS: atom_id res chain seq x y z
N MET A 1 33.51 9.72 14.21
CA MET A 1 32.66 8.80 13.42
C MET A 1 31.27 9.41 13.33
N GLY A 2 30.88 9.92 12.16
CA GLY A 2 29.53 10.47 11.97
C GLY A 2 28.51 9.32 11.99
N GLY A 3 27.54 9.38 12.90
CA GLY A 3 26.49 8.36 12.99
C GLY A 3 25.73 8.23 11.68
N ARG A 4 25.43 7.00 11.26
CA ARG A 4 24.56 6.76 10.10
C ARG A 4 23.17 7.30 10.42
N ALA A 5 22.72 8.28 9.64
CA ALA A 5 21.37 8.81 9.76
C ALA A 5 20.39 7.77 9.17
N LEU A 6 19.46 7.31 10.01
CA LEU A 6 18.29 6.52 9.64
C LEU A 6 17.06 7.38 9.90
N GLU A 7 16.21 7.54 8.90
CA GLU A 7 14.97 8.30 8.99
C GLU A 7 13.81 7.42 8.52
N LEU A 8 12.76 7.32 9.34
CA LEU A 8 11.53 6.61 9.01
C LEU A 8 10.37 7.61 9.02
N ALA A 9 9.74 7.80 7.87
CA ALA A 9 8.57 8.65 7.73
C ALA A 9 7.30 7.79 7.60
N PHE A 10 6.27 8.14 8.37
CA PHE A 10 4.95 7.52 8.33
C PHE A 10 4.03 8.39 7.48
N LEU A 11 3.72 7.94 6.27
CA LEU A 11 2.98 8.71 5.26
C LEU A 11 1.51 8.28 5.17
N GLY A 12 1.21 7.08 5.66
CA GLY A 12 -0.13 6.54 5.83
C GLY A 12 -0.12 5.32 6.76
N GLY A 13 -1.29 4.76 7.10
CA GLY A 13 -1.39 3.63 8.03
C GLY A 13 -1.03 3.91 9.50
N ALA A 14 -0.69 5.14 9.88
CA ALA A 14 -0.24 5.47 11.24
C ALA A 14 -1.37 5.92 12.19
N THR A 15 -2.47 6.45 11.66
CA THR A 15 -3.67 6.89 12.41
C THR A 15 -4.96 6.38 11.78
N THR A 16 -4.83 5.47 10.82
CA THR A 16 -5.93 4.81 10.10
C THR A 16 -5.44 3.43 9.70
N VAL A 17 -6.36 2.48 9.49
CA VAL A 17 -6.03 1.10 9.11
C VAL A 17 -5.65 1.02 7.63
N THR A 18 -5.97 2.04 6.83
CA THR A 18 -5.84 2.00 5.38
C THR A 18 -4.74 2.94 4.84
N GLY A 19 -4.33 2.74 3.59
CA GLY A 19 -3.31 3.54 2.93
C GLY A 19 -1.93 3.39 3.56
N SER A 20 -1.51 2.16 3.86
CA SER A 20 -0.17 1.86 4.39
C SER A 20 0.91 2.44 3.49
N GLN A 21 1.80 3.28 4.04
CA GLN A 21 2.90 3.89 3.30
C GLN A 21 3.97 4.40 4.26
N PHE A 22 5.17 3.80 4.20
CA PHE A 22 6.29 4.19 5.04
C PHE A 22 7.56 4.38 4.21
N LEU A 23 8.27 5.50 4.41
CA LEU A 23 9.51 5.78 3.69
C LEU A 23 10.71 5.66 4.63
N LEU A 24 11.57 4.68 4.37
CA LEU A 24 12.83 4.48 5.06
C LEU A 24 13.96 5.14 4.26
N THR A 25 14.63 6.11 4.86
CA THR A 25 15.77 6.81 4.25
C THR A 25 17.04 6.55 5.04
N THR A 26 18.11 6.19 4.33
CA THR A 26 19.46 5.96 4.87
C THR A 26 20.48 6.80 4.12
N ASP A 27 21.75 6.71 4.54
CA ASP A 27 22.90 7.23 3.80
C ASP A 27 23.09 6.59 2.42
N ARG A 28 22.44 5.46 2.14
CA ARG A 28 22.69 4.62 0.96
C ARG A 28 21.50 4.42 0.03
N ALA A 29 20.28 4.50 0.57
CA ALA A 29 19.06 4.19 -0.17
C ALA A 29 17.82 4.78 0.50
N ARG A 30 16.77 4.94 -0.31
CA ARG A 30 15.40 5.27 0.04
C ARG A 30 14.49 4.13 -0.36
N VAL A 31 13.90 3.47 0.63
CA VAL A 31 13.04 2.31 0.43
C VAL A 31 11.63 2.64 0.90
N LEU A 32 10.66 2.46 0.01
CA LEU A 32 9.25 2.56 0.35
C LEU A 32 8.75 1.20 0.83
N VAL A 33 8.07 1.16 1.97
CA VAL A 33 7.37 -0.02 2.48
C VAL A 33 5.89 0.24 2.30
N ASP A 34 5.26 -0.59 1.48
CA ASP A 34 3.88 -0.47 1.00
C ASP A 34 3.56 0.85 0.27
N CYS A 35 2.53 0.80 -0.56
CA CYS A 35 1.98 1.97 -1.23
C CYS A 35 0.47 1.73 -1.41
N GLY A 36 -0.24 1.81 -0.30
CA GLY A 36 -1.64 1.45 -0.17
C GLY A 36 -2.63 2.52 -0.57
N MET A 37 -3.81 2.09 -0.99
CA MET A 37 -4.97 2.97 -1.21
C MET A 37 -5.70 3.24 0.11
N PHE A 38 -6.07 4.49 0.36
CA PHE A 38 -6.97 4.89 1.45
C PHE A 38 -8.41 4.53 1.11
N GLN A 39 -9.06 3.74 1.96
CA GLN A 39 -10.44 3.27 1.84
C GLN A 39 -11.34 3.87 2.93
N GLY A 40 -12.66 3.68 2.82
CA GLY A 40 -13.59 4.10 3.87
C GLY A 40 -14.23 5.47 3.59
N SER A 41 -14.01 6.43 4.47
CA SER A 41 -14.72 7.72 4.41
C SER A 41 -14.40 8.52 3.13
N PRO A 42 -15.31 9.38 2.63
CA PRO A 42 -15.03 10.24 1.47
C PRO A 42 -13.74 11.08 1.62
N ASN A 43 -13.47 11.53 2.85
CA ASN A 43 -12.26 12.27 3.19
C ASN A 43 -10.99 11.41 3.03
N GLU A 44 -11.04 10.13 3.41
CA GLU A 44 -9.93 9.19 3.21
C GLU A 44 -9.72 8.89 1.74
N VAL A 45 -10.78 8.59 1.00
CA VAL A 45 -10.69 8.24 -0.44
C VAL A 45 -10.10 9.41 -1.25
N THR A 46 -10.38 10.66 -0.88
CA THR A 46 -9.82 11.84 -1.54
C THR A 46 -8.29 11.89 -1.46
N ARG A 47 -7.69 11.33 -0.40
CA ARG A 47 -6.23 11.31 -0.22
C ARG A 47 -5.50 10.54 -1.30
N ASN A 48 -6.15 9.58 -1.95
CA ASN A 48 -5.57 8.80 -3.06
C ASN A 48 -5.20 9.65 -4.29
N ARG A 49 -5.73 10.87 -4.39
CA ARG A 49 -5.44 11.82 -5.47
C ARG A 49 -4.44 12.89 -5.10
N LEU A 50 -4.00 12.94 -3.84
CA LEU A 50 -2.98 13.89 -3.43
C LEU A 50 -1.63 13.44 -3.98
N PRO A 51 -0.78 14.39 -4.42
CA PRO A 51 0.60 14.06 -4.77
C PRO A 51 1.31 13.37 -3.61
N PHE A 52 2.20 12.42 -3.93
CA PHE A 52 3.04 11.80 -2.93
C PHE A 52 3.85 12.85 -2.15
N ALA A 53 3.99 12.66 -0.84
CA ALA A 53 4.79 13.54 0.02
C ALA A 53 6.32 13.41 -0.21
N PHE A 54 6.72 12.66 -1.23
CA PHE A 54 8.10 12.43 -1.66
C PHE A 54 8.13 12.35 -3.19
N ALA A 55 9.30 12.55 -3.79
CA ALA A 55 9.49 12.36 -5.23
C ALA A 55 9.62 10.86 -5.57
N PRO A 56 8.68 10.25 -6.33
CA PRO A 56 8.73 8.82 -6.65
C PRO A 56 10.01 8.38 -7.39
N ARG A 57 10.57 9.28 -8.21
CA ARG A 57 11.82 9.08 -8.95
C ARG A 57 13.06 8.92 -8.07
N GLU A 58 12.98 9.36 -6.81
CA GLU A 58 14.08 9.29 -5.84
C GLU A 58 14.00 8.06 -4.93
N VAL A 59 12.96 7.23 -5.08
CA VAL A 59 12.82 5.97 -4.33
C VAL A 59 13.56 4.87 -5.07
N ASP A 60 14.48 4.21 -4.36
CA ASP A 60 15.36 3.19 -4.93
C ASP A 60 14.67 1.84 -5.08
N ALA A 61 13.77 1.48 -4.15
CA ALA A 61 13.04 0.22 -4.17
C ALA A 61 11.74 0.32 -3.37
N LEU A 62 10.78 -0.56 -3.69
CA LEU A 62 9.56 -0.77 -2.92
C LEU A 62 9.58 -2.18 -2.33
N LEU A 63 9.21 -2.32 -1.06
CA LEU A 63 8.91 -3.59 -0.41
C LEU A 63 7.41 -3.66 -0.16
N LEU A 64 6.74 -4.63 -0.77
CA LEU A 64 5.32 -4.90 -0.54
C LEU A 64 5.18 -6.01 0.49
N THR A 65 4.48 -5.73 1.58
CA THR A 65 4.29 -6.68 2.68
C THR A 65 3.30 -7.78 2.31
N HIS A 66 2.15 -7.43 1.74
CA HIS A 66 1.10 -8.35 1.29
C HIS A 66 0.18 -7.70 0.27
N ALA A 67 -0.75 -8.47 -0.30
CA ALA A 67 -1.48 -8.11 -1.52
C ALA A 67 -2.80 -7.34 -1.31
N HIS A 68 -3.12 -6.90 -0.09
CA HIS A 68 -4.35 -6.13 0.12
C HIS A 68 -4.26 -4.72 -0.51
N LEU A 69 -5.41 -4.19 -0.90
CA LEU A 69 -5.51 -2.94 -1.65
C LEU A 69 -5.02 -1.72 -0.84
N ASP A 70 -5.16 -1.75 0.47
CA ASP A 70 -4.62 -0.78 1.41
C ASP A 70 -3.11 -0.91 1.67
N HIS A 71 -2.42 -1.84 0.99
CA HIS A 71 -0.96 -1.97 0.96
C HIS A 71 -0.37 -1.87 -0.44
N CYS A 72 -1.09 -2.29 -1.48
CA CYS A 72 -0.60 -2.29 -2.87
C CYS A 72 -1.31 -1.28 -3.79
N GLY A 73 -2.46 -0.75 -3.38
CA GLY A 73 -3.44 -0.14 -4.29
C GLY A 73 -3.02 1.15 -4.96
N LEU A 74 -1.96 1.84 -4.52
CA LEU A 74 -1.39 3.02 -5.18
C LEU A 74 -0.08 2.74 -5.94
N ILE A 75 0.40 1.50 -5.97
CA ILE A 75 1.61 1.13 -6.73
C ILE A 75 1.52 1.53 -8.22
N PRO A 76 0.40 1.34 -8.94
CA PRO A 76 0.29 1.77 -10.33
C PRO A 76 0.45 3.29 -10.48
N ALA A 77 -0.18 4.08 -9.61
CA ALA A 77 -0.05 5.53 -9.60
C ALA A 77 1.39 5.98 -9.29
N LEU A 78 2.05 5.32 -8.33
CA LEU A 78 3.46 5.57 -8.01
C LEU A 78 4.38 5.37 -9.24
N VAL A 79 4.13 4.31 -10.01
CA VAL A 79 4.88 4.00 -11.23
C VAL A 79 4.60 5.02 -12.33
N ALA A 80 3.34 5.41 -12.52
CA ALA A 80 2.94 6.47 -13.46
C ALA A 80 3.61 7.82 -13.13
N ASP A 81 3.76 8.14 -11.84
CA ASP A 81 4.44 9.34 -11.34
C ASP A 81 5.99 9.28 -11.44
N GLY A 82 6.53 8.17 -11.98
CA GLY A 82 7.92 8.07 -12.38
C GLY A 82 8.79 7.18 -11.50
N PHE A 83 8.21 6.40 -10.59
CA PHE A 83 8.99 5.35 -9.91
C PHE A 83 9.53 4.31 -10.91
N ALA A 84 10.82 4.03 -10.81
CA ALA A 84 11.54 3.13 -11.72
C ALA A 84 12.28 1.99 -10.99
N GLY A 85 12.21 1.94 -9.66
CA GLY A 85 12.88 0.91 -8.86
C GLY A 85 12.21 -0.47 -8.96
N PRO A 86 12.89 -1.52 -8.50
CA PRO A 86 12.29 -2.83 -8.31
C PRO A 86 11.26 -2.83 -7.17
N ILE A 87 10.25 -3.69 -7.31
CA ILE A 87 9.24 -3.96 -6.29
C ILE A 87 9.47 -5.37 -5.76
N TYR A 88 9.87 -5.50 -4.50
CA TYR A 88 10.11 -6.80 -3.87
C TYR A 88 8.88 -7.26 -3.09
N ALA A 89 8.51 -8.52 -3.28
CA ALA A 89 7.50 -9.21 -2.50
C ALA A 89 7.73 -10.72 -2.55
N THR A 90 7.00 -11.49 -1.75
CA THR A 90 6.99 -12.95 -1.95
C THR A 90 6.34 -13.30 -3.28
N ALA A 91 6.71 -14.44 -3.89
CA ALA A 91 6.08 -14.88 -5.14
C ALA A 91 4.54 -14.91 -5.07
N GLY A 92 3.98 -15.44 -3.97
CA GLY A 92 2.52 -15.46 -3.76
C GLY A 92 1.92 -14.05 -3.64
N THR A 93 2.62 -13.12 -2.98
CA THR A 93 2.19 -11.72 -2.93
C THR A 93 2.21 -11.06 -4.31
N VAL A 94 3.19 -11.36 -5.17
CA VAL A 94 3.25 -10.81 -6.54
C VAL A 94 2.03 -11.26 -7.34
N GLU A 95 1.71 -12.56 -7.31
CA GLU A 95 0.57 -13.13 -8.03
C GLU A 95 -0.74 -12.51 -7.57
N LEU A 96 -0.98 -12.48 -6.25
CA LEU A 96 -2.20 -11.92 -5.68
C LEU A 96 -2.32 -10.42 -5.93
N ALA A 97 -1.23 -9.65 -5.80
CA ALA A 97 -1.24 -8.22 -6.07
C ALA A 97 -1.62 -7.93 -7.53
N GLY A 98 -1.17 -8.76 -8.47
CA GLY A 98 -1.58 -8.65 -9.88
C GLY A 98 -3.09 -8.79 -10.08
N LEU A 99 -3.71 -9.78 -9.44
CA LEU A 99 -5.16 -9.97 -9.50
C LEU A 99 -5.92 -8.79 -8.88
N VAL A 100 -5.52 -8.38 -7.68
CA VAL A 100 -6.17 -7.28 -6.93
C VAL A 100 -6.08 -5.96 -7.71
N LEU A 101 -4.91 -5.63 -8.26
CA LEU A 101 -4.71 -4.37 -8.98
C LEU A 101 -5.45 -4.34 -10.31
N LEU A 102 -5.50 -5.46 -11.04
CA LEU A 102 -6.26 -5.54 -12.29
C LEU A 102 -7.76 -5.43 -12.06
N ASP A 103 -8.28 -6.08 -11.00
CA ASP A 103 -9.69 -5.96 -10.62
C ASP A 103 -10.05 -4.52 -10.22
N ALA A 104 -9.21 -3.88 -9.40
CA ALA A 104 -9.39 -2.47 -9.02
C ALA A 104 -9.43 -1.53 -10.24
N ALA A 105 -8.53 -1.71 -11.21
CA ALA A 105 -8.53 -0.91 -12.44
C ALA A 105 -9.81 -1.10 -13.27
N LYS A 106 -10.32 -2.33 -13.37
CA LYS A 106 -11.57 -2.63 -14.08
C LYS A 106 -12.78 -2.01 -13.40
N LEU A 107 -12.85 -2.09 -12.06
CA LEU A 107 -13.92 -1.48 -11.29
C LEU A 107 -13.92 0.05 -11.47
N GLU A 108 -12.76 0.69 -11.42
CA GLU A 108 -12.66 2.15 -11.65
C GLU A 108 -13.10 2.53 -13.08
N PHE A 109 -12.73 1.74 -14.08
CA PHE A 109 -13.18 1.94 -15.47
C PHE A 109 -14.70 1.76 -15.63
N ALA A 110 -15.28 0.71 -15.03
CA ALA A 110 -16.71 0.44 -15.07
C ALA A 110 -17.51 1.58 -14.44
N LYS A 111 -17.15 1.99 -13.21
CA LYS A 111 -17.79 3.13 -12.54
C LYS A 111 -17.68 4.42 -13.36
N ARG A 112 -16.55 4.66 -14.04
CA ARG A 112 -16.39 5.82 -14.95
C ARG A 112 -17.35 5.74 -16.13
N SER A 113 -17.47 4.57 -16.75
CA SER A 113 -18.33 4.34 -17.90
C SER A 113 -19.80 4.56 -17.55
N GLU A 114 -20.25 4.05 -16.40
CA GLU A 114 -21.59 4.29 -15.86
C GLU A 114 -21.86 5.78 -15.61
N ARG A 115 -20.91 6.50 -14.99
CA ARG A 115 -21.03 7.96 -14.79
C ARG A 115 -21.16 8.71 -16.10
N ARG A 116 -20.35 8.34 -17.11
CA ARG A 116 -20.41 8.96 -18.44
C ARG A 116 -21.75 8.69 -19.12
N ALA A 117 -22.28 7.47 -19.01
CA ALA A 117 -23.60 7.12 -19.53
C ALA A 117 -24.72 7.94 -18.85
N ARG A 118 -24.70 8.06 -17.51
CA ARG A 118 -25.67 8.87 -16.74
C ARG A 118 -25.62 10.35 -17.11
N ARG A 119 -24.46 10.88 -17.49
CA ARG A 119 -24.35 12.28 -17.98
C ARG A 119 -24.91 12.47 -19.39
N GLN A 120 -24.70 11.49 -20.27
CA GLN A 120 -25.22 11.55 -21.65
C GLN A 120 -26.72 11.32 -21.71
N HIS A 121 -27.23 10.47 -20.81
CA HIS A 121 -28.64 10.14 -20.68
C HIS A 121 -29.04 10.38 -19.21
N PRO A 122 -29.25 11.64 -18.82
CA PRO A 122 -29.72 11.95 -17.47
C PRO A 122 -31.06 11.25 -17.24
N PRO A 123 -31.26 10.62 -16.06
CA PRO A 123 -32.54 10.00 -15.76
C PRO A 123 -33.64 11.07 -15.80
N THR A 124 -34.83 10.69 -16.26
CA THR A 124 -36.00 11.58 -16.37
C THR A 124 -36.67 11.85 -15.02
N SER A 125 -35.98 11.58 -13.92
CA SER A 125 -36.43 11.80 -12.54
C SER A 125 -36.58 13.30 -12.27
N ASP A 126 -37.57 13.63 -11.44
CA ASP A 126 -37.75 14.97 -10.91
C ASP A 126 -36.50 15.40 -10.12
N PRO A 127 -35.78 16.46 -10.53
CA PRO A 127 -34.58 16.95 -9.84
C PRO A 127 -34.82 17.31 -8.38
N GLU A 128 -36.03 17.78 -8.02
CA GLU A 128 -36.35 18.07 -6.62
C GLU A 128 -36.50 16.80 -5.78
N ALA A 129 -37.07 15.74 -6.36
CA ALA A 129 -37.17 14.45 -5.70
C ALA A 129 -35.79 13.81 -5.49
N GLU A 130 -34.88 13.93 -6.47
CA GLU A 130 -33.49 13.48 -6.32
C GLU A 130 -32.74 14.27 -5.25
N LEU A 131 -32.95 15.59 -5.15
CA LEU A 131 -32.31 16.42 -4.13
C LEU A 131 -32.83 16.09 -2.72
N ARG A 132 -34.14 15.86 -2.56
CA ARG A 132 -34.73 15.44 -1.27
C ARG A 132 -34.26 14.06 -0.83
N ALA A 133 -33.93 13.17 -1.78
CA ALA A 133 -33.45 11.82 -1.52
C ALA A 133 -31.93 11.75 -1.24
N GLN A 134 -31.18 12.80 -1.56
CA GLN A 134 -29.75 12.86 -1.25
C GLN A 134 -29.54 12.99 0.27
N GLY A 135 -28.64 12.16 0.81
CA GLY A 135 -28.19 12.30 2.20
C GLY A 135 -27.43 13.61 2.42
N PRO A 136 -27.09 13.96 3.68
CA PRO A 136 -26.36 15.19 4.02
C PRO A 136 -24.91 15.24 3.47
N TRP A 137 -24.49 14.21 2.75
CA TRP A 137 -23.16 14.08 2.16
C TRP A 137 -23.26 14.23 0.65
N VAL A 138 -22.50 15.18 0.10
CA VAL A 138 -22.29 15.29 -1.33
C VAL A 138 -21.15 14.37 -1.73
N GLU A 139 -21.44 13.34 -2.51
CA GLU A 139 -20.41 12.49 -3.08
C GLU A 139 -19.75 13.23 -4.25
N THR A 140 -18.52 13.73 -4.05
CA THR A 140 -17.74 14.35 -5.13
C THR A 140 -17.20 13.26 -6.04
N ALA A 141 -18.01 12.85 -7.01
CA ALA A 141 -17.61 11.85 -8.01
C ALA A 141 -16.53 12.42 -8.94
N HIS A 142 -15.39 11.75 -9.01
CA HIS A 142 -14.28 12.12 -9.88
C HIS A 142 -14.35 11.39 -11.23
N GLU A 143 -14.02 12.10 -12.31
CA GLU A 143 -14.22 11.63 -13.70
C GLU A 143 -13.07 10.75 -14.21
N GLU A 144 -11.86 10.99 -13.71
CA GLU A 144 -10.67 10.21 -14.08
C GLU A 144 -10.40 9.07 -13.08
N PRO A 145 -10.04 7.87 -13.58
CA PRO A 145 -9.63 6.78 -12.72
C PRO A 145 -8.30 7.12 -12.07
N LEU A 146 -8.01 6.53 -10.89
CA LEU A 146 -6.71 6.72 -10.24
C LEU A 146 -5.55 6.20 -11.09
N TYR A 147 -5.79 5.15 -11.86
CA TYR A 147 -4.87 4.55 -12.81
C TYR A 147 -5.63 3.62 -13.76
N THR A 148 -4.98 3.19 -14.83
CA THR A 148 -5.52 2.31 -15.87
C THR A 148 -4.93 0.90 -15.77
N GLU A 149 -5.50 -0.06 -16.52
CA GLU A 149 -4.89 -1.39 -16.66
C GLU A 149 -3.47 -1.33 -17.23
N ALA A 150 -3.18 -0.37 -18.12
CA ALA A 150 -1.83 -0.19 -18.66
C ALA A 150 -0.81 0.25 -17.59
N ASP A 151 -1.25 1.06 -16.62
CA ASP A 151 -0.43 1.46 -15.47
C ASP A 151 -0.18 0.25 -14.55
N VAL A 152 -1.19 -0.60 -14.36
CA VAL A 152 -1.04 -1.86 -13.61
C VAL A 152 -0.01 -2.76 -14.28
N MET A 153 -0.08 -2.96 -15.61
CA MET A 153 0.90 -3.77 -16.34
C MET A 153 2.32 -3.18 -16.23
N SER A 154 2.45 -1.86 -16.29
CA SER A 154 3.73 -1.15 -16.09
C SER A 154 4.30 -1.34 -14.68
N ALA A 155 3.43 -1.43 -13.67
CA ALA A 155 3.83 -1.76 -12.31
C ALA A 155 4.24 -3.23 -12.17
N LEU A 156 3.46 -4.17 -12.71
CA LEU A 156 3.75 -5.60 -12.65
C LEU A 156 5.10 -5.97 -13.25
N ALA A 157 5.53 -5.29 -14.32
CA ALA A 157 6.86 -5.47 -14.90
C ALA A 157 8.03 -5.17 -13.93
N ARG A 158 7.78 -4.41 -12.86
CA ARG A 158 8.79 -4.04 -11.85
C ARG A 158 8.84 -5.01 -10.67
N PHE A 159 7.86 -5.91 -10.51
CA PHE A 159 7.85 -6.88 -9.42
C PHE A 159 8.98 -7.91 -9.55
N ARG A 160 9.53 -8.27 -8.40
CA ARG A 160 10.60 -9.25 -8.20
C ARG A 160 10.12 -10.18 -7.10
N GLY A 161 9.63 -11.36 -7.50
CA GLY A 161 9.20 -12.40 -6.58
C GLY A 161 10.41 -13.06 -5.94
N GLU A 162 10.61 -12.83 -4.65
CA GLU A 162 11.56 -13.61 -3.86
C GLU A 162 10.89 -14.90 -3.42
N ARG A 163 11.60 -16.04 -3.59
CA ARG A 163 11.16 -17.29 -2.97
C ARG A 163 11.33 -17.12 -1.47
N GLU A 164 10.28 -17.35 -0.70
CA GLU A 164 10.38 -17.34 0.74
C GLU A 164 11.49 -18.31 1.16
N ALA A 165 12.53 -17.77 1.78
CA ALA A 165 13.61 -18.60 2.29
C ALA A 165 13.00 -19.48 3.37
N ARG A 166 12.73 -20.75 3.04
CA ARG A 166 12.40 -21.79 4.02
C ARG A 166 13.36 -21.61 5.17
N ARG A 167 12.85 -21.20 6.35
CA ARG A 167 13.66 -21.04 7.56
C ARG A 167 14.43 -22.33 7.79
N ARG A 168 15.70 -22.36 7.38
CA ARG A 168 16.62 -23.40 7.82
C ARG A 168 16.79 -23.15 9.31
N ARG A 169 16.18 -23.99 10.14
CA ARG A 169 16.46 -23.98 11.59
C ARG A 169 17.95 -24.32 11.74
N GLY A 170 18.72 -23.33 12.17
CA GLY A 170 20.14 -23.45 12.50
C GLY A 170 21.08 -23.02 11.37
N LEU A 171 21.70 -21.84 11.51
CA LEU A 171 23.12 -21.52 11.25
C LEU A 171 23.36 -19.99 11.43
N PRO A 172 24.56 -19.55 11.83
CA PRO A 172 24.79 -18.27 12.52
C PRO A 172 24.87 -17.06 11.57
N ALA A 173 24.64 -15.89 12.16
CA ALA A 173 24.62 -14.60 11.50
C ALA A 173 26.01 -14.18 11.02
N HIS A 174 26.30 -14.23 9.72
CA HIS A 174 27.31 -13.38 9.06
C HIS A 174 27.06 -13.28 7.53
N GLY A 175 27.13 -12.04 7.00
CA GLY A 175 27.55 -11.79 5.62
C GLY A 175 26.47 -11.44 4.59
N LEU A 176 25.90 -10.23 4.64
CA LEU A 176 25.29 -9.61 3.46
C LEU A 176 26.40 -9.01 2.59
N HIS A 177 26.67 -9.64 1.44
CA HIS A 177 27.66 -9.17 0.47
C HIS A 177 27.17 -7.93 -0.28
N HIS A 178 28.09 -6.96 -0.39
CA HIS A 178 27.92 -5.67 -1.04
C HIS A 178 27.77 -5.77 -2.56
N ALA A 179 26.73 -5.15 -3.11
CA ALA A 179 26.78 -4.60 -4.47
C ALA A 179 26.95 -3.07 -4.34
N ARG A 180 28.13 -2.55 -4.72
CA ARG A 180 28.36 -1.10 -4.83
C ARG A 180 27.84 -0.62 -6.18
N ARG A 181 27.04 0.45 -6.19
CA ARG A 181 26.83 1.32 -7.35
C ARG A 181 27.24 2.76 -6.99
N PRO A 182 27.72 3.56 -7.95
CA PRO A 182 28.35 4.83 -7.67
C PRO A 182 27.31 5.90 -7.29
N ALA A 183 27.70 6.74 -6.33
CA ALA A 183 26.91 7.83 -5.81
C ALA A 183 26.59 8.87 -6.90
N ARG A 184 25.31 9.20 -7.08
CA ARG A 184 24.90 10.42 -7.77
C ARG A 184 24.72 11.52 -6.73
N ARG A 185 25.43 12.62 -6.94
CA ARG A 185 25.50 13.78 -6.04
C ARG A 185 24.45 14.80 -6.44
N ASP A 186 23.85 15.40 -5.41
CA ASP A 186 23.14 16.67 -5.30
C ASP A 186 21.86 16.92 -6.13
N ARG A 187 20.73 17.05 -5.42
CA ARG A 187 19.79 18.19 -5.54
C ARG A 187 18.80 18.23 -4.36
N ALA A 188 18.23 19.43 -4.18
CA ALA A 188 17.73 20.01 -2.93
C ALA A 188 16.62 19.25 -2.19
N ARG A 189 16.75 19.19 -0.86
CA ARG A 189 15.73 18.71 0.10
C ARG A 189 14.51 19.64 0.08
N ALA A 190 13.32 19.09 -0.18
CA ALA A 190 12.08 19.67 0.32
C ALA A 190 11.98 19.34 1.82
N GLU A 191 11.80 20.36 2.67
CA GLU A 191 11.70 20.18 4.12
C GLU A 191 10.24 19.93 4.53
N GLY A 192 9.88 18.65 4.69
CA GLY A 192 8.70 18.24 5.45
C GLY A 192 8.99 18.15 6.96
N PRO A 193 7.96 18.10 7.82
CA PRO A 193 8.12 18.07 9.27
C PRO A 193 8.94 16.85 9.72
N ARG A 194 10.05 17.12 10.43
CA ARG A 194 11.03 16.13 10.87
C ARG A 194 10.74 15.67 12.30
N ALA A 195 10.34 14.42 12.48
CA ALA A 195 10.38 13.77 13.78
C ALA A 195 11.75 13.09 13.95
N ARG A 196 12.57 13.56 14.91
CA ARG A 196 13.83 12.90 15.27
C ARG A 196 13.57 11.90 16.39
N ILE A 197 13.67 10.61 16.10
CA ILE A 197 13.69 9.58 17.14
C ILE A 197 15.16 9.36 17.54
N ARG A 198 15.47 9.60 18.81
CA ARG A 198 16.76 9.21 19.41
C ARG A 198 16.76 7.70 19.60
N ASP A 199 17.85 7.07 19.18
CA ASP A 199 18.10 5.63 19.30
C ASP A 199 18.19 5.21 20.78
N GLU A 200 17.09 4.70 21.33
CA GLU A 200 17.07 3.95 22.58
C GLU A 200 16.73 2.50 22.29
N ARG A 201 17.73 1.63 22.44
CA ARG A 201 17.62 0.18 22.31
C ARG A 201 16.64 -0.40 23.35
N ARG A 202 15.43 -0.80 22.95
CA ARG A 202 14.78 -2.07 23.34
C ARG A 202 13.35 -2.24 22.77
N ALA A 203 13.07 -3.50 22.41
CA ALA A 203 11.77 -4.17 22.28
C ALA A 203 10.78 -3.62 21.22
N MET A 204 10.84 -4.19 20.01
CA MET A 204 9.75 -4.10 19.03
C MET A 204 8.79 -5.28 19.24
N ALA A 205 7.57 -4.94 19.65
CA ALA A 205 6.42 -5.84 19.62
C ALA A 205 6.11 -6.23 18.17
N ARG A 206 5.76 -7.50 18.00
CA ARG A 206 5.09 -8.02 16.81
C ARG A 206 3.64 -7.55 16.90
N ASP A 207 3.09 -7.03 15.80
CA ASP A 207 1.70 -7.23 15.38
C ASP A 207 1.58 -6.69 13.95
N GLY A 208 1.95 -7.55 13.00
CA GLY A 208 1.31 -7.54 11.69
C GLY A 208 0.10 -8.47 11.82
N ASP A 209 -1.05 -7.99 11.37
CA ASP A 209 -2.37 -8.62 11.37
C ASP A 209 -2.36 -10.14 11.66
N ALA A 210 -2.57 -10.50 12.92
CA ALA A 210 -2.69 -11.89 13.37
C ALA A 210 -4.17 -12.24 13.48
N GLY A 211 -4.73 -12.77 12.40
CA GLY A 211 -6.07 -13.36 12.40
C GLY A 211 -6.15 -14.56 13.35
N LEU A 212 -6.94 -14.42 14.42
CA LEU A 212 -7.40 -15.50 15.28
C LEU A 212 -8.27 -16.46 14.47
N GLY A 213 -7.72 -17.62 14.13
CA GLY A 213 -8.46 -18.72 13.51
C GLY A 213 -8.02 -20.06 14.09
N ASP A 214 -8.62 -20.47 15.22
CA ASP A 214 -8.67 -21.88 15.58
C ASP A 214 -9.96 -22.20 16.35
N ARG A 215 -10.98 -22.66 15.62
CA ARG A 215 -12.09 -23.43 16.16
C ARG A 215 -12.49 -24.50 15.15
N ALA A 216 -11.81 -25.64 15.22
CA ALA A 216 -12.43 -26.92 14.89
C ALA A 216 -11.70 -28.06 15.62
N LEU A 217 -12.50 -29.00 16.12
CA LEU A 217 -12.14 -30.32 16.65
C LEU A 217 -11.69 -30.41 18.11
N ARG A 218 -12.67 -30.57 19.00
CA ARG A 218 -12.65 -31.60 20.06
C ARG A 218 -14.09 -31.90 20.52
N GLU A 219 -14.87 -32.50 19.62
CA GLU A 219 -16.01 -33.33 20.01
C GLU A 219 -15.61 -34.78 19.82
N ARG A 220 -15.46 -35.51 20.93
CA ARG A 220 -15.73 -36.93 21.07
C ARG A 220 -15.51 -37.35 22.53
N GLY A 221 -16.63 -37.66 23.20
CA GLY A 221 -16.73 -38.87 24.01
C GLY A 221 -16.79 -38.71 25.52
N GLY A 222 -18.03 -38.77 26.04
CA GLY A 222 -18.44 -39.48 27.26
C GLY A 222 -18.06 -38.85 28.61
N GLU A 223 -18.83 -38.97 29.68
CA GLU A 223 -20.18 -39.47 29.98
C GLU A 223 -20.35 -39.23 31.50
N GLU A 224 -21.60 -39.09 31.98
CA GLU A 224 -22.04 -39.23 33.39
C GLU A 224 -21.75 -38.04 34.34
N HIS A 225 -22.59 -37.62 35.29
CA HIS A 225 -23.67 -38.28 36.04
C HIS A 225 -24.60 -37.22 36.68
N LEU A 226 -25.79 -37.67 37.11
CA LEU A 226 -26.84 -37.04 37.95
C LEU A 226 -26.31 -36.04 39.01
N VAL A 227 -27.04 -35.01 39.48
CA VAL A 227 -28.46 -34.91 39.91
C VAL A 227 -28.91 -33.45 39.81
#